data_AF-T1FFK0-F1
#
_entry.id   AF-T1FFK0-F1
#
_cell.length_a   1.000
_cell.length_b   1.000
_cell.length_c   1.000
_cell.angle_alpha   90.00
_cell.angle_beta   90.00
_cell.angle_gamma   90.00
#
_symmetry.space_group_name_H-M   'P 1'
#
loop_
_entity.id
_entity.type
_entity.pdbx_description
1 polymer ?
#
loop_
_entity_poly.entity_id
_entity_poly.type
_entity_poly.pdbx_seq_one_letter_code
_entity_poly.pdbx_strand_id
1 'polypeptide(L)'
;MFPSTSFMIYFLHFTASPFSAYISPSSNRIYYKLMWRTSLLCSNSSEKTLEFNKSVATVQLIDDKTHVGKCALKCQTSSKFCFAFQVNVMNSAYAGRCNVFCYHFADMPDAIFRNLYDNCSLYLGAKPIYMNVSSWGFNDLNRNSPGSNAVEILWKDNYYSSVGTRGVFAYKLNMEDHTLYDSQYFAYYTITSDAARMKNYLQSAPNGTVVIGRTGDEPYSNIALVAAYLKSVNLDVSSLAYRGKWLFVWQQGAPEKTQSFIDSGKFVLSKQFLLCNIGCMMFPSCC
;
A
#
# COMPACT_ATOMS: atom_id res chain seq x y z
N MET A 1 22.75 -10.91 10.82
CA MET A 1 21.57 -10.17 11.30
C MET A 1 21.27 -9.13 10.24
N PHE A 2 20.13 -9.22 9.55
CA PHE A 2 19.77 -8.26 8.51
C PHE A 2 19.06 -7.05 9.14
N PRO A 3 19.24 -5.82 8.62
CA PRO A 3 18.55 -4.65 9.15
C PRO A 3 17.04 -4.80 8.98
N SER A 4 16.28 -4.39 10.00
CA SER A 4 14.80 -4.39 9.93
C SER A 4 14.34 -3.24 9.04
N THR A 5 13.82 -3.57 7.86
CA THR A 5 13.32 -2.56 6.92
C THR A 5 11.93 -2.08 7.38
N SER A 6 11.76 -0.77 7.53
CA SER A 6 10.44 -0.17 7.67
C SER A 6 9.63 -0.35 6.38
N PHE A 7 8.33 -0.57 6.56
CA PHE A 7 7.33 -0.55 5.50
C PHE A 7 6.05 0.00 6.15
N MET A 8 5.14 0.57 5.36
CA MET A 8 3.87 1.06 5.86
C MET A 8 2.79 0.77 4.82
N ILE A 9 1.62 0.34 5.27
CA ILE A 9 0.53 -0.11 4.39
C ILE A 9 -0.68 0.77 4.65
N TYR A 10 -1.04 1.57 3.65
CA TYR A 10 -2.16 2.50 3.74
C TYR A 10 -3.28 2.15 2.76
N PHE A 11 -4.51 2.38 3.22
CA PHE A 11 -5.67 2.46 2.36
C PHE A 11 -5.66 3.78 1.60
N LEU A 12 -6.11 3.72 0.35
CA LEU A 12 -7.49 4.10 0.06
C LEU A 12 -7.84 3.56 -1.33
N HIS A 13 -9.03 3.87 -1.84
CA HIS A 13 -9.41 3.44 -3.19
C HIS A 13 -8.60 4.22 -4.22
N PHE A 14 -7.41 3.72 -4.59
CA PHE A 14 -6.42 4.37 -5.50
C PHE A 14 -5.94 3.43 -8.68
N THR A 15 -4.86 3.82 -9.47
CA THR A 15 -4.35 3.44 -10.82
C THR A 15 -3.33 4.53 -11.23
N ALA A 16 -2.05 4.42 -10.88
CA ALA A 16 -1.14 5.58 -11.04
C ALA A 16 -0.83 5.95 -12.49
N SER A 17 -0.22 7.11 -12.74
CA SER A 17 0.48 7.39 -14.00
C SER A 17 1.92 7.83 -13.67
N PRO A 18 2.95 7.40 -14.42
CA PRO A 18 4.33 7.71 -14.08
C PRO A 18 4.74 9.13 -14.52
N PHE A 19 5.07 9.97 -13.56
CA PHE A 19 5.88 11.18 -13.76
C PHE A 19 7.17 11.06 -12.95
N SER A 20 8.30 11.41 -13.57
CA SER A 20 9.63 11.42 -12.95
C SER A 20 10.34 12.75 -13.18
N ALA A 21 11.15 13.17 -12.21
CA ALA A 21 12.07 14.30 -12.32
C ALA A 21 13.45 13.87 -11.79
N TYR A 22 14.51 14.29 -12.47
CA TYR A 22 15.90 13.95 -12.12
C TYR A 22 16.63 15.18 -11.58
N ILE A 23 17.37 15.01 -10.47
CA ILE A 23 18.21 16.02 -9.80
C ILE A 23 19.48 15.30 -9.31
N SER A 24 20.63 16.00 -9.29
CA SER A 24 21.96 15.43 -8.99
C SER A 24 22.96 16.54 -8.61
N PRO A 25 24.05 16.29 -7.85
CA PRO A 25 24.40 15.14 -6.99
C PRO A 25 24.20 15.48 -5.49
N SER A 26 24.28 14.57 -4.50
CA SER A 26 25.12 13.36 -4.38
C SER A 26 24.38 12.09 -3.93
N SER A 27 23.06 12.14 -3.83
CA SER A 27 22.22 11.02 -3.33
C SER A 27 20.88 10.98 -4.08
N ASN A 28 20.92 10.71 -5.38
CA ASN A 28 19.82 10.94 -6.34
C ASN A 28 18.56 10.09 -6.08
N ARG A 29 17.80 10.46 -5.05
CA ARG A 29 16.52 9.87 -4.65
C ARG A 29 15.45 10.31 -5.65
N ILE A 30 14.92 9.36 -6.42
CA ILE A 30 13.82 9.60 -7.35
C ILE A 30 12.52 9.71 -6.55
N TYR A 31 11.86 10.86 -6.64
CA TYR A 31 10.56 11.09 -6.00
C TYR A 31 9.43 10.86 -7.01
N TYR A 32 8.61 9.85 -6.75
CA TYR A 32 7.46 9.48 -7.57
C TYR A 32 6.24 10.28 -7.12
N LYS A 33 5.55 10.94 -8.07
CA LYS A 33 4.26 11.59 -7.81
C LYS A 33 3.23 10.52 -7.49
N LEU A 34 2.62 10.57 -6.31
CA LEU A 34 1.56 9.64 -5.94
C LEU A 34 0.25 10.08 -6.61
N MET A 35 -0.29 9.21 -7.46
CA MET A 35 -1.49 9.44 -8.25
C MET A 35 -2.32 8.16 -8.32
N TRP A 36 -3.63 8.27 -8.54
CA TRP A 36 -4.48 7.10 -8.73
C TRP A 36 -5.73 7.38 -9.54
N ARG A 37 -5.93 6.54 -10.56
CA ARG A 37 -6.61 6.88 -11.81
C ARG A 37 -6.01 8.20 -12.30
N THR A 38 -6.84 9.12 -12.74
CA THR A 38 -6.40 10.48 -13.10
C THR A 38 -6.30 11.42 -11.88
N SER A 39 -6.65 10.97 -10.67
CA SER A 39 -6.70 11.80 -9.46
C SER A 39 -5.34 11.89 -8.74
N LEU A 40 -5.06 13.05 -8.15
CA LEU A 40 -3.85 13.28 -7.36
C LEU A 40 -4.05 12.81 -5.92
N LEU A 41 -3.00 12.25 -5.30
CA LEU A 41 -3.03 11.92 -3.88
C LEU A 41 -2.48 13.07 -3.04
N CYS A 42 -3.08 13.28 -1.88
CA CYS A 42 -2.61 14.19 -0.84
C CYS A 42 -2.77 13.52 0.53
N SER A 43 -2.23 14.12 1.59
CA SER A 43 -2.49 13.79 2.98
C SER A 43 -2.97 15.02 3.74
N ASN A 44 -3.86 14.81 4.71
CA ASN A 44 -4.27 15.82 5.67
C ASN A 44 -3.53 15.70 7.02
N SER A 45 -2.66 14.69 7.19
CA SER A 45 -1.82 14.37 8.37
C SER A 45 -1.37 15.56 9.21
N SER A 46 -1.45 15.44 10.53
CA SER A 46 -0.87 16.40 11.48
C SER A 46 0.67 16.37 11.50
N GLU A 47 1.31 15.27 11.12
CA GLU A 47 2.74 15.02 11.26
C GLU A 47 3.56 15.59 10.07
N LYS A 48 3.24 16.83 9.68
CA LYS A 48 3.80 17.49 8.50
C LYS A 48 4.52 18.79 8.84
N THR A 49 5.79 18.91 8.43
CA THR A 49 6.61 20.11 8.67
C THR A 49 6.52 21.04 7.46
N LEU A 50 6.13 22.30 7.66
CA LEU A 50 6.17 23.33 6.60
C LEU A 50 7.61 23.80 6.41
N GLU A 51 8.20 23.52 5.25
CA GLU A 51 9.62 23.72 4.96
C GLU A 51 9.89 24.79 3.91
N PHE A 52 8.89 25.10 3.07
CA PHE A 52 8.96 26.20 2.13
C PHE A 52 7.56 26.76 1.84
N ASN A 53 7.46 28.08 1.74
CA ASN A 53 6.27 28.79 1.30
C ASN A 53 6.68 29.85 0.26
N LYS A 54 6.05 29.85 -0.91
CA LYS A 54 6.17 30.92 -1.90
C LYS A 54 4.82 31.60 -2.11
N SER A 55 4.65 32.75 -1.46
CA SER A 55 3.51 33.63 -1.69
C SER A 55 3.56 34.32 -3.06
N VAL A 56 2.38 34.57 -3.64
CA VAL A 56 2.12 35.41 -4.82
C VAL A 56 2.88 34.98 -6.10
N ALA A 57 3.08 33.68 -6.30
CA ALA A 57 3.57 33.14 -7.57
C ALA A 57 2.47 33.27 -8.67
N THR A 58 2.85 33.50 -9.92
CA THR A 58 1.92 33.48 -11.07
C THR A 58 1.49 32.05 -11.38
N VAL A 59 0.26 31.86 -11.89
CA VAL A 59 -0.25 30.52 -12.24
C VAL A 59 0.65 29.78 -13.24
N GLN A 60 1.25 30.51 -14.19
CA GLN A 60 2.20 29.97 -15.16
C GLN A 60 3.49 29.40 -14.54
N LEU A 61 3.88 29.84 -13.33
CA LEU A 61 5.04 29.29 -12.61
C LEU A 61 4.70 28.08 -11.72
N ILE A 62 3.43 27.64 -11.69
CA ILE A 62 3.00 26.43 -10.95
C ILE A 62 3.29 25.16 -11.77
N ASP A 63 3.00 25.22 -13.08
CA ASP A 63 3.21 24.13 -14.05
C ASP A 63 4.70 23.73 -14.14
N ASP A 64 5.56 24.67 -13.74
CA ASP A 64 6.99 24.51 -13.64
C ASP A 64 7.42 23.53 -12.52
N LYS A 65 8.02 22.43 -12.96
CA LYS A 65 8.73 21.42 -12.14
C LYS A 65 9.72 22.05 -11.15
N THR A 66 10.13 23.30 -11.37
CA THR A 66 10.88 24.17 -10.44
C THR A 66 10.39 24.12 -8.99
N HIS A 67 9.08 24.17 -8.73
CA HIS A 67 8.57 24.16 -7.34
C HIS A 67 8.65 22.77 -6.71
N VAL A 68 8.27 21.73 -7.45
CA VAL A 68 8.40 20.32 -7.05
C VAL A 68 9.87 19.93 -6.83
N GLY A 69 10.78 20.40 -7.68
CA GLY A 69 12.21 20.15 -7.58
C GLY A 69 12.86 20.87 -6.41
N LYS A 70 12.41 22.08 -6.05
CA LYS A 70 12.82 22.76 -4.81
C LYS A 70 12.35 21.99 -3.58
N CYS A 71 11.14 21.45 -3.58
CA CYS A 71 10.66 20.55 -2.53
C CYS A 71 11.46 19.25 -2.46
N ALA A 72 11.72 18.58 -3.58
CA ALA A 72 12.50 17.35 -3.63
C ALA A 72 13.94 17.56 -3.11
N LEU A 73 14.61 18.63 -3.56
CA LEU A 73 15.95 19.00 -3.09
C LEU A 73 15.95 19.37 -1.60
N LYS A 74 14.92 20.09 -1.13
CA LYS A 74 14.76 20.41 0.29
C LYS A 74 14.56 19.13 1.12
N CYS A 75 13.65 18.26 0.73
CA CYS A 75 13.42 16.96 1.37
C CYS A 75 14.71 16.10 1.39
N GLN A 76 15.44 16.02 0.28
CA GLN A 76 16.71 15.29 0.18
C GLN A 76 17.82 15.88 1.08
N THR A 77 17.74 17.15 1.48
CA THR A 77 18.74 17.83 2.31
C THR A 77 18.28 18.10 3.76
N SER A 78 16.98 18.04 4.04
CA SER A 78 16.39 18.27 5.37
C SER A 78 16.49 17.00 6.23
N SER A 79 17.68 16.78 6.80
CA SER A 79 18.03 15.61 7.62
C SER A 79 17.97 14.26 6.88
N LYS A 80 18.14 13.15 7.60
CA LYS A 80 18.07 11.78 7.03
C LYS A 80 16.62 11.29 6.81
N PHE A 81 15.62 12.04 7.29
CA PHE A 81 14.28 11.50 7.56
C PHE A 81 13.19 11.86 6.55
N CYS A 82 13.39 12.80 5.62
CA CYS A 82 12.31 13.14 4.69
C CYS A 82 12.16 12.10 3.56
N PHE A 83 11.21 11.17 3.74
CA PHE A 83 10.89 10.14 2.75
C PHE A 83 9.81 10.58 1.76
N ALA A 84 8.86 11.42 2.21
CA ALA A 84 7.79 11.97 1.39
C ALA A 84 7.70 13.49 1.54
N PHE A 85 7.18 14.15 0.51
CA PHE A 85 6.82 15.57 0.58
C PHE A 85 5.52 15.84 -0.19
N GLN A 86 4.79 16.88 0.22
CA GLN A 86 3.58 17.33 -0.45
C GLN A 86 3.69 18.80 -0.84
N VAL A 87 3.33 19.08 -2.10
CA VAL A 87 3.15 20.44 -2.61
C VAL A 87 1.67 20.78 -2.53
N ASN A 88 1.30 21.83 -1.82
CA ASN A 88 -0.03 22.45 -1.92
C ASN A 88 0.05 23.73 -2.75
N VAL A 89 -0.96 23.98 -3.56
CA VAL A 89 -1.11 25.14 -4.44
C VAL A 89 -2.46 25.79 -4.12
N MET A 90 -2.44 26.89 -3.38
CA MET A 90 -3.67 27.56 -2.95
C MET A 90 -3.81 28.92 -3.65
N ASN A 91 -5.03 29.26 -4.08
CA ASN A 91 -5.31 30.58 -4.65
C ASN A 91 -4.99 31.68 -3.62
N SER A 92 -4.37 32.77 -4.06
CA SER A 92 -4.12 33.93 -3.21
C SER A 92 -5.25 34.96 -3.34
N ALA A 93 -5.26 35.99 -2.50
CA ALA A 93 -6.19 37.12 -2.63
C ALA A 93 -6.00 37.96 -3.91
N TYR A 94 -4.88 37.78 -4.63
CA TYR A 94 -4.61 38.47 -5.89
C TYR A 94 -4.99 37.60 -7.09
N ALA A 95 -5.75 38.16 -8.04
CA ALA A 95 -6.17 37.46 -9.25
C ALA A 95 -4.95 36.97 -10.07
N GLY A 96 -5.03 35.74 -10.58
CA GLY A 96 -3.94 35.10 -11.33
C GLY A 96 -2.69 34.74 -10.51
N ARG A 97 -2.78 34.79 -9.16
CA ARG A 97 -1.67 34.48 -8.24
C ARG A 97 -2.05 33.40 -7.23
N CYS A 98 -1.09 32.53 -6.93
CA CYS A 98 -1.19 31.46 -5.94
C CYS A 98 -0.14 31.62 -4.83
N ASN A 99 -0.33 30.83 -3.77
CA ASN A 99 0.66 30.56 -2.73
C ASN A 99 1.01 29.07 -2.80
N VAL A 100 2.30 28.74 -2.92
CA VAL A 100 2.80 27.35 -3.00
C VAL A 100 3.44 26.96 -1.68
N PHE A 101 2.94 25.89 -1.05
CA PHE A 101 3.42 25.39 0.25
C PHE A 101 4.06 24.01 0.08
N CYS A 102 5.15 23.78 0.79
CA CYS A 102 5.92 22.56 0.76
C CYS A 102 5.94 21.92 2.15
N TYR A 103 5.34 20.74 2.28
CA TYR A 103 5.29 19.97 3.51
C TYR A 103 6.17 18.74 3.41
N HIS A 104 7.02 18.49 4.40
CA HIS A 104 7.81 17.27 4.53
C HIS A 104 7.20 16.31 5.55
N PHE A 105 7.44 15.02 5.37
CA PHE A 105 7.02 13.95 6.30
C PHE A 105 8.24 13.08 6.66
N ALA A 106 8.35 12.72 7.95
CA ALA A 106 9.47 11.93 8.49
C ALA A 106 9.36 10.42 8.24
N ASP A 107 8.21 9.97 7.74
CA ASP A 107 7.92 8.64 7.20
C ASP A 107 6.83 8.80 6.11
N MET A 108 6.16 7.72 5.71
CA MET A 108 4.92 7.79 4.95
C MET A 108 3.83 8.54 5.75
N PRO A 109 3.14 9.54 5.17
CA PRO A 109 2.08 10.24 5.89
C PRO A 109 0.88 9.35 6.16
N ASP A 110 0.25 9.54 7.32
CA ASP A 110 -1.08 9.03 7.59
C ASP A 110 -2.17 9.78 6.81
N ALA A 111 -3.39 9.25 6.85
CA ALA A 111 -4.59 9.84 6.29
C ALA A 111 -4.44 10.44 4.86
N ILE A 112 -3.81 9.65 3.97
CA ILE A 112 -3.73 9.91 2.53
C ILE A 112 -5.15 9.86 1.95
N PHE A 113 -5.52 10.78 1.05
CA PHE A 113 -6.84 10.87 0.43
C PHE A 113 -6.76 11.27 -1.06
N ARG A 114 -7.84 11.04 -1.82
CA ARG A 114 -7.96 11.55 -3.19
C ARG A 114 -8.26 13.04 -3.16
N ASN A 115 -7.44 13.85 -3.83
CA ASN A 115 -7.84 15.18 -4.20
C ASN A 115 -8.63 15.17 -5.52
N LEU A 116 -9.72 15.93 -5.58
CA LEU A 116 -10.55 16.15 -6.77
C LEU A 116 -10.40 17.58 -7.33
N TYR A 117 -9.62 18.43 -6.68
CA TYR A 117 -9.52 19.86 -6.94
C TYR A 117 -8.09 20.32 -7.29
N ASP A 118 -7.19 19.38 -7.60
CA ASP A 118 -5.79 19.50 -8.03
C ASP A 118 -4.84 20.43 -7.23
N ASN A 119 -5.34 21.07 -6.17
CA ASN A 119 -4.64 22.01 -5.30
C ASN A 119 -3.57 21.39 -4.37
N CYS A 120 -3.26 20.10 -4.52
CA CYS A 120 -2.14 19.46 -3.83
C CYS A 120 -1.63 18.19 -4.55
N SER A 121 -0.42 17.78 -4.23
CA SER A 121 0.24 16.58 -4.77
C SER A 121 1.29 16.03 -3.79
N LEU A 122 1.12 14.78 -3.38
CA LEU A 122 2.05 14.02 -2.55
C LEU A 122 3.09 13.29 -3.44
N TYR A 123 4.33 13.24 -2.98
CA TYR A 123 5.49 12.64 -3.64
C TYR A 123 6.25 11.74 -2.66
N LEU A 124 6.75 10.60 -3.13
CA LEU A 124 7.44 9.61 -2.30
C LEU A 124 8.80 9.23 -2.90
N GLY A 125 9.86 9.23 -2.08
CA GLY A 125 11.23 8.89 -2.46
C GLY A 125 11.52 7.40 -2.67
N ALA A 126 10.48 6.58 -2.82
CA ALA A 126 10.53 5.15 -3.07
C ALA A 126 9.45 4.79 -4.10
N LYS A 127 9.72 3.80 -4.96
CA LYS A 127 8.80 3.38 -6.03
C LYS A 127 7.59 2.67 -5.42
N PRO A 128 6.36 3.19 -5.56
CA PRO A 128 5.18 2.58 -4.97
C PRO A 128 4.71 1.33 -5.74
N ILE A 129 4.19 0.36 -5.00
CA ILE A 129 3.42 -0.78 -5.53
C ILE A 129 1.94 -0.50 -5.28
N TYR A 130 1.15 -0.56 -6.36
CA TYR A 130 -0.28 -0.27 -6.36
C TYR A 130 -1.04 -1.56 -6.69
N MET A 131 -1.88 -2.03 -5.78
CA MET A 131 -2.45 -3.37 -5.87
C MET A 131 -3.96 -3.39 -5.57
N ASN A 132 -4.74 -4.10 -6.39
CA ASN A 132 -6.12 -4.49 -6.07
C ASN A 132 -6.15 -5.95 -5.65
N VAL A 133 -6.89 -6.26 -4.59
CA VAL A 133 -7.08 -7.64 -4.12
C VAL A 133 -8.56 -7.88 -3.89
N SER A 134 -9.09 -8.97 -4.45
CA SER A 134 -10.50 -9.33 -4.33
C SER A 134 -10.70 -10.72 -3.73
N SER A 135 -11.64 -10.81 -2.79
CA SER A 135 -12.18 -12.04 -2.22
C SER A 135 -13.68 -12.14 -2.45
N TRP A 136 -14.18 -13.35 -2.65
CA TRP A 136 -15.61 -13.61 -2.88
C TRP A 136 -16.09 -14.78 -2.01
N GLY A 137 -17.31 -14.66 -1.49
CA GLY A 137 -18.04 -15.73 -0.81
C GLY A 137 -19.09 -16.33 -1.73
N PHE A 138 -19.53 -17.57 -1.46
CA PHE A 138 -20.51 -18.25 -2.32
C PHE A 138 -21.78 -17.45 -2.59
N ASN A 139 -22.21 -16.66 -1.61
CA ASN A 139 -23.46 -15.89 -1.65
C ASN A 139 -23.35 -14.53 -2.37
N ASP A 140 -22.19 -14.17 -2.92
CA ASP A 140 -22.03 -12.86 -3.57
C ASP A 140 -22.69 -12.79 -4.94
N LEU A 141 -23.48 -11.72 -5.13
CA LEU A 141 -24.21 -11.46 -6.38
C LEU A 141 -23.28 -11.32 -7.59
N ASN A 142 -22.07 -10.80 -7.38
CA ASN A 142 -21.05 -10.60 -8.41
C ASN A 142 -19.86 -11.56 -8.31
N ARG A 143 -19.98 -12.73 -7.64
CA ARG A 143 -18.86 -13.70 -7.50
C ARG A 143 -18.23 -14.13 -8.83
N ASN A 144 -19.02 -14.14 -9.91
CA ASN A 144 -18.59 -14.53 -11.26
C ASN A 144 -18.02 -13.36 -12.10
N SER A 145 -17.96 -12.12 -11.59
CA SER A 145 -17.47 -10.98 -12.40
C SER A 145 -15.95 -11.05 -12.61
N PRO A 146 -15.42 -10.61 -13.78
CA PRO A 146 -13.98 -10.41 -13.95
C PRO A 146 -13.38 -9.62 -12.78
N GLY A 147 -12.25 -10.09 -12.25
CA GLY A 147 -11.59 -9.46 -11.10
C GLY A 147 -12.16 -9.82 -9.71
N SER A 148 -13.20 -10.66 -9.59
CA SER A 148 -13.72 -11.12 -8.29
C SER A 148 -12.73 -11.99 -7.49
N ASN A 149 -11.83 -12.68 -8.20
CA ASN A 149 -10.97 -13.76 -7.71
C ASN A 149 -9.49 -13.49 -8.05
N ALA A 150 -9.04 -12.24 -7.91
CA ALA A 150 -7.78 -11.74 -8.46
C ALA A 150 -6.91 -11.01 -7.43
N VAL A 151 -5.60 -11.00 -7.71
CA VAL A 151 -4.64 -9.99 -7.25
C VAL A 151 -4.12 -9.26 -8.49
N GLU A 152 -4.41 -7.97 -8.61
CA GLU A 152 -3.93 -7.14 -9.72
C GLU A 152 -2.79 -6.25 -9.20
N ILE A 153 -1.60 -6.33 -9.81
CA ILE A 153 -0.55 -5.33 -9.64
C ILE A 153 -0.66 -4.37 -10.82
N LEU A 154 -1.09 -3.14 -10.51
CA LEU A 154 -1.45 -2.14 -11.50
C LEU A 154 -0.27 -1.79 -12.41
N TRP A 155 -0.56 -1.76 -13.72
CA TRP A 155 0.42 -1.56 -14.80
C TRP A 155 1.46 -2.67 -14.95
N LYS A 156 1.20 -3.85 -14.39
CA LYS A 156 2.07 -5.01 -14.54
C LYS A 156 1.29 -6.28 -14.89
N ASP A 157 0.66 -6.91 -13.90
CA ASP A 157 0.18 -8.30 -13.99
C ASP A 157 -1.16 -8.50 -13.26
N ASN A 158 -1.96 -9.45 -13.75
CA ASN A 158 -3.16 -9.93 -13.09
C ASN A 158 -2.98 -11.40 -12.68
N TYR A 159 -2.90 -11.66 -11.37
CA TYR A 159 -2.69 -12.98 -10.80
C TYR A 159 -4.03 -13.59 -10.35
N TYR A 160 -4.39 -14.70 -10.98
CA TYR A 160 -5.54 -15.54 -10.64
C TYR A 160 -5.04 -16.86 -10.04
N SER A 161 -5.88 -17.61 -9.31
CA SER A 161 -5.54 -19.01 -9.04
C SER A 161 -5.90 -19.89 -10.23
N SER A 162 -4.95 -20.67 -10.72
CA SER A 162 -5.18 -21.79 -11.64
C SER A 162 -5.64 -23.07 -10.92
N VAL A 163 -5.44 -23.14 -9.60
CA VAL A 163 -5.71 -24.32 -8.76
C VAL A 163 -6.78 -23.97 -7.73
N GLY A 164 -7.96 -24.58 -7.86
CA GLY A 164 -9.05 -24.45 -6.91
C GLY A 164 -9.73 -23.07 -6.86
N THR A 165 -10.91 -23.05 -6.23
CA THR A 165 -11.78 -21.86 -6.10
C THR A 165 -12.27 -21.63 -4.67
N ARG A 166 -12.01 -22.57 -3.73
CA ARG A 166 -12.55 -22.56 -2.36
C ARG A 166 -11.43 -22.65 -1.31
N GLY A 167 -11.35 -21.67 -0.42
CA GLY A 167 -10.37 -21.64 0.67
C GLY A 167 -9.55 -20.35 0.67
N VAL A 168 -8.31 -20.45 1.13
CA VAL A 168 -7.36 -19.32 1.20
C VAL A 168 -6.30 -19.44 0.10
N PHE A 169 -5.95 -18.32 -0.50
CA PHE A 169 -4.86 -18.17 -1.46
C PHE A 169 -3.86 -17.15 -0.92
N ALA A 170 -2.57 -17.51 -0.88
CA ALA A 170 -1.50 -16.65 -0.39
C ALA A 170 -0.36 -16.55 -1.41
N TYR A 171 0.23 -15.36 -1.53
CA TYR A 171 1.25 -15.05 -2.51
C TYR A 171 2.36 -14.23 -1.82
N LYS A 172 3.64 -14.56 -2.01
CA LYS A 172 4.74 -13.69 -1.59
C LYS A 172 4.94 -12.59 -2.64
N LEU A 173 5.17 -11.36 -2.18
CA LEU A 173 5.43 -10.20 -3.05
C LEU A 173 6.93 -9.90 -3.08
N ASN A 174 7.53 -9.87 -4.27
CA ASN A 174 8.86 -9.32 -4.46
C ASN A 174 8.77 -7.79 -4.53
N MET A 175 9.34 -7.12 -3.53
CA MET A 175 9.30 -5.66 -3.40
C MET A 175 10.25 -4.93 -4.37
N GLU A 176 11.15 -5.63 -5.06
CA GLU A 176 12.12 -5.04 -6.00
C GLU A 176 11.56 -5.00 -7.43
N ASP A 177 11.19 -6.16 -7.99
CA ASP A 177 10.63 -6.24 -9.35
C ASP A 177 9.10 -6.04 -9.42
N HIS A 178 8.41 -6.04 -8.27
CA HIS A 178 6.96 -6.00 -8.11
C HIS A 178 6.22 -7.26 -8.65
N THR A 179 6.77 -8.47 -8.57
CA THR A 179 6.09 -9.75 -8.90
C THR A 179 5.41 -10.38 -7.69
N LEU A 180 4.38 -11.20 -7.93
CA LEU A 180 3.99 -12.24 -6.98
C LEU A 180 4.72 -13.55 -7.31
N TYR A 181 5.22 -14.23 -6.28
CA TYR A 181 5.91 -15.52 -6.35
C TYR A 181 5.44 -16.46 -5.22
N ASP A 182 5.81 -17.75 -5.30
CA ASP A 182 5.46 -18.79 -4.32
C ASP A 182 3.97 -18.76 -3.90
N SER A 183 3.11 -18.85 -4.92
CA SER A 183 1.65 -18.89 -4.78
C SER A 183 1.22 -20.21 -4.15
N GLN A 184 0.59 -20.14 -2.97
CA GLN A 184 0.06 -21.29 -2.26
C GLN A 184 -1.47 -21.22 -2.12
N TYR A 185 -2.10 -22.38 -2.20
CA TYR A 185 -3.53 -22.59 -2.01
C TYR A 185 -3.77 -23.48 -0.79
N PHE A 186 -4.82 -23.20 -0.03
CA PHE A 186 -5.18 -23.91 1.19
C PHE A 186 -6.68 -24.22 1.18
N ALA A 187 -7.02 -25.48 0.94
CA ALA A 187 -8.37 -26.03 0.77
C ALA A 187 -9.07 -26.26 2.12
N TYR A 188 -9.19 -25.19 2.90
CA TYR A 188 -9.71 -25.18 4.28
C TYR A 188 -11.04 -25.94 4.48
N TYR A 189 -11.92 -25.93 3.47
CA TYR A 189 -13.17 -26.67 3.50
C TYR A 189 -13.04 -28.21 3.46
N THR A 190 -12.04 -28.75 2.74
CA THR A 190 -11.91 -30.21 2.53
C THR A 190 -10.69 -30.83 3.19
N ILE A 191 -9.66 -30.06 3.54
CA ILE A 191 -8.38 -30.59 4.05
C ILE A 191 -8.02 -29.89 5.36
N THR A 192 -8.25 -30.57 6.49
CA THR A 192 -7.97 -30.05 7.83
C THR A 192 -6.50 -29.70 8.06
N SER A 193 -5.56 -30.41 7.42
CA SER A 193 -4.12 -30.12 7.50
C SER A 193 -3.68 -28.89 6.70
N ASP A 194 -4.52 -28.35 5.80
CA ASP A 194 -4.18 -27.13 5.03
C ASP A 194 -4.11 -25.89 5.92
N ALA A 195 -4.85 -25.86 7.03
CA ALA A 195 -4.71 -24.83 8.07
C ALA A 195 -3.29 -24.83 8.66
N ALA A 196 -2.80 -26.00 9.06
CA ALA A 196 -1.43 -26.16 9.54
C ALA A 196 -0.39 -25.82 8.45
N ARG A 197 -0.64 -26.20 7.17
CA ARG A 197 0.25 -25.81 6.05
C ARG A 197 0.30 -24.29 5.86
N MET A 198 -0.83 -23.58 5.99
CA MET A 198 -0.85 -22.11 5.89
C MET A 198 -0.06 -21.45 7.04
N LYS A 199 -0.25 -21.92 8.29
CA LYS A 199 0.57 -21.46 9.43
C LYS A 199 2.06 -21.68 9.17
N ASN A 200 2.46 -22.86 8.71
CA ASN A 200 3.86 -23.18 8.42
C ASN A 200 4.43 -22.34 7.27
N TYR A 201 3.63 -22.03 6.24
CA TYR A 201 4.02 -21.16 5.12
C TYR A 201 4.30 -19.72 5.56
N LEU A 202 3.49 -19.18 6.50
CA LEU A 202 3.74 -17.88 7.11
C LEU A 202 4.96 -17.93 8.04
N GLN A 203 5.03 -18.90 8.97
CA GLN A 203 6.14 -19.01 9.93
C GLN A 203 7.51 -19.29 9.28
N SER A 204 7.56 -19.90 8.10
CA SER A 204 8.80 -20.17 7.35
C SER A 204 9.20 -19.07 6.37
N ALA A 205 8.41 -17.99 6.25
CA ALA A 205 8.82 -16.82 5.48
C ALA A 205 10.07 -16.16 6.12
N PRO A 206 11.02 -15.64 5.32
CA PRO A 206 12.08 -14.76 5.83
C PRO A 206 11.52 -13.44 6.39
N ASN A 207 12.17 -12.86 7.41
CA ASN A 207 11.80 -11.53 7.92
C ASN A 207 11.81 -10.47 6.81
N GLY A 208 10.82 -9.58 6.83
CA GLY A 208 10.59 -8.59 5.77
C GLY A 208 9.77 -9.12 4.57
N THR A 209 9.55 -10.43 4.44
CA THR A 209 8.68 -10.98 3.38
C THR A 209 7.26 -10.47 3.54
N VAL A 210 6.73 -9.86 2.48
CA VAL A 210 5.32 -9.45 2.38
C VAL A 210 4.51 -10.60 1.75
N VAL A 211 3.39 -10.96 2.37
CA VAL A 211 2.43 -11.94 1.87
C VAL A 211 1.08 -11.25 1.62
N ILE A 212 0.54 -11.44 0.43
CA ILE A 212 -0.81 -11.03 0.03
C ILE A 212 -1.73 -12.23 0.20
N GLY A 213 -2.86 -12.06 0.88
CA GLY A 213 -3.83 -13.10 1.16
C GLY A 213 -5.24 -12.74 0.70
N ARG A 214 -5.96 -13.73 0.16
CA ARG A 214 -7.36 -13.61 -0.27
C ARG A 214 -8.09 -14.95 -0.17
N THR A 215 -9.41 -14.95 -0.33
CA THR A 215 -10.28 -16.12 -0.20
C THR A 215 -11.30 -16.26 -1.32
N GLY A 216 -11.77 -17.48 -1.55
CA GLY A 216 -12.89 -17.81 -2.43
C GLY A 216 -13.84 -18.82 -1.78
N ASP A 217 -15.15 -18.72 -2.06
CA ASP A 217 -16.28 -19.55 -1.59
C ASP A 217 -16.40 -19.70 -0.06
N GLU A 218 -15.45 -20.38 0.57
CA GLU A 218 -15.48 -20.87 1.95
C GLU A 218 -14.05 -20.97 2.56
N PRO A 219 -13.66 -20.05 3.46
CA PRO A 219 -12.38 -20.06 4.16
C PRO A 219 -12.46 -20.27 5.69
N TYR A 220 -13.65 -20.54 6.25
CA TYR A 220 -13.85 -20.64 7.70
C TYR A 220 -13.61 -22.05 8.25
N SER A 221 -13.97 -23.09 7.50
CA SER A 221 -13.76 -24.48 7.92
C SER A 221 -12.30 -24.72 8.32
N ASN A 222 -12.10 -25.38 9.46
CA ASN A 222 -10.79 -25.66 10.07
C ASN A 222 -9.93 -24.44 10.49
N ILE A 223 -10.33 -23.17 10.27
CA ILE A 223 -9.49 -22.01 10.62
C ILE A 223 -9.19 -21.89 12.11
N ALA A 224 -10.09 -22.39 12.97
CA ALA A 224 -9.93 -22.43 14.42
C ALA A 224 -8.61 -23.09 14.87
N LEU A 225 -8.08 -24.05 14.09
CA LEU A 225 -6.80 -24.73 14.37
C LEU A 225 -5.58 -23.80 14.32
N VAL A 226 -5.70 -22.64 13.66
CA VAL A 226 -4.62 -21.65 13.52
C VAL A 226 -5.02 -20.24 13.91
N ALA A 227 -6.29 -19.98 14.24
CA ALA A 227 -6.81 -18.65 14.61
C ALA A 227 -6.00 -17.98 15.74
N ALA A 228 -5.51 -18.73 16.73
CA ALA A 228 -4.64 -18.20 17.79
C ALA A 228 -3.28 -17.69 17.25
N TYR A 229 -2.68 -18.40 16.28
CA TYR A 229 -1.46 -17.95 15.61
C TYR A 229 -1.74 -16.75 14.71
N LEU A 230 -2.80 -16.80 13.90
CA LEU A 230 -3.17 -15.69 13.01
C LEU A 230 -3.41 -14.39 13.82
N LYS A 231 -4.18 -14.46 14.93
CA LYS A 231 -4.35 -13.34 15.86
C LYS A 231 -3.03 -12.83 16.45
N SER A 232 -2.09 -13.72 16.77
CA SER A 232 -0.76 -13.31 17.29
C SER A 232 0.12 -12.56 16.27
N VAL A 233 -0.25 -12.57 14.99
CA VAL A 233 0.41 -11.82 13.91
C VAL A 233 -0.51 -10.77 13.27
N ASN A 234 -1.47 -10.24 14.03
CA ASN A 234 -2.47 -9.24 13.63
C ASN A 234 -3.39 -9.65 12.45
N LEU A 235 -3.45 -10.94 12.15
CA LEU A 235 -4.42 -11.56 11.25
C LEU A 235 -5.62 -12.11 12.05
N ASP A 236 -6.29 -11.24 12.81
CA ASP A 236 -7.47 -11.67 13.57
C ASP A 236 -8.62 -12.09 12.64
N VAL A 237 -9.13 -13.30 12.86
CA VAL A 237 -10.18 -13.97 12.08
C VAL A 237 -11.41 -14.33 12.92
N SER A 238 -11.52 -13.80 14.14
CA SER A 238 -12.64 -14.07 15.06
C SER A 238 -14.01 -13.60 14.55
N SER A 239 -14.06 -12.66 13.61
CA SER A 239 -15.29 -12.20 12.94
C SER A 239 -15.58 -12.89 11.60
N LEU A 240 -14.74 -13.84 11.17
CA LEU A 240 -14.94 -14.56 9.92
C LEU A 240 -16.08 -15.57 10.07
N ALA A 241 -17.13 -15.43 9.26
CA ALA A 241 -18.24 -16.38 9.20
C ALA A 241 -17.98 -17.47 8.15
N TYR A 242 -18.73 -18.57 8.23
CA TYR A 242 -18.80 -19.58 7.17
C TYR A 242 -19.22 -18.93 5.84
N ARG A 243 -18.42 -19.13 4.78
CA ARG A 243 -18.54 -18.46 3.48
C ARG A 243 -18.39 -16.93 3.51
N GLY A 244 -17.83 -16.40 4.60
CA GLY A 244 -17.33 -15.05 4.68
C GLY A 244 -16.10 -14.86 3.79
N LYS A 245 -15.73 -13.60 3.58
CA LYS A 245 -14.57 -13.19 2.80
C LYS A 245 -13.49 -12.68 3.72
N TRP A 246 -12.24 -13.00 3.39
CA TRP A 246 -11.08 -12.47 4.09
C TRP A 246 -10.05 -11.98 3.06
N LEU A 247 -9.47 -10.81 3.31
CA LEU A 247 -8.33 -10.25 2.60
C LEU A 247 -7.28 -9.86 3.63
N PHE A 248 -6.01 -10.04 3.29
CA PHE A 248 -4.93 -9.47 4.09
C PHE A 248 -3.69 -9.08 3.28
N VAL A 249 -2.93 -8.16 3.86
CA VAL A 249 -1.51 -7.98 3.54
C VAL A 249 -0.75 -8.04 4.86
N TRP A 250 0.26 -8.89 4.91
CA TRP A 250 1.01 -9.22 6.12
C TRP A 250 2.51 -9.15 5.85
N GLN A 251 3.30 -8.83 6.88
CA GLN A 251 4.77 -8.86 6.79
C GLN A 251 5.37 -9.68 7.93
N GLN A 252 6.21 -10.66 7.57
CA GLN A 252 6.93 -11.45 8.55
C GLN A 252 7.90 -10.59 9.37
N GLY A 253 7.81 -10.72 10.69
CA GLY A 253 8.64 -9.96 11.64
C GLY A 253 8.21 -8.50 11.83
N ALA A 254 7.05 -8.09 11.31
CA ALA A 254 6.53 -6.73 11.45
C ALA A 254 4.98 -6.72 11.53
N PRO A 255 4.38 -7.36 12.55
CA PRO A 255 2.93 -7.56 12.65
C PRO A 255 2.14 -6.25 12.74
N GLU A 256 2.73 -5.17 13.26
CA GLU A 256 2.13 -3.83 13.37
C GLU A 256 1.75 -3.20 12.02
N LYS A 257 2.37 -3.66 10.92
CA LYS A 257 2.07 -3.23 9.55
C LYS A 257 0.95 -4.02 8.89
N THR A 258 0.49 -5.09 9.52
CA THR A 258 -0.50 -6.03 8.96
C THR A 258 -1.85 -5.37 8.78
N GLN A 259 -2.49 -5.67 7.66
CA GLN A 259 -3.82 -5.18 7.29
C GLN A 259 -4.73 -6.37 6.98
N SER A 260 -5.87 -6.48 7.67
CA SER A 260 -6.80 -7.63 7.59
C SER A 260 -8.25 -7.14 7.46
N PHE A 261 -9.00 -7.68 6.49
CA PHE A 261 -10.38 -7.31 6.20
C PHE A 261 -11.27 -8.52 6.09
N ILE A 262 -12.34 -8.51 6.85
CA ILE A 262 -13.36 -9.55 6.85
C ILE A 262 -14.68 -8.91 6.45
N ASP A 263 -15.41 -9.57 5.56
CA ASP A 263 -16.76 -9.18 5.17
C ASP A 263 -17.66 -10.40 5.00
N SER A 264 -18.91 -10.27 5.46
CA SER A 264 -19.97 -11.27 5.31
C SER A 264 -21.19 -10.73 4.55
N GLY A 265 -21.03 -9.62 3.83
CA GLY A 265 -22.03 -9.06 2.91
C GLY A 265 -22.22 -9.91 1.65
N LYS A 266 -23.11 -9.45 0.75
CA LYS A 266 -23.52 -10.15 -0.48
C LYS A 266 -22.81 -9.67 -1.76
N PHE A 267 -21.65 -9.04 -1.60
CA PHE A 267 -20.83 -8.51 -2.70
C PHE A 267 -19.38 -8.91 -2.51
N VAL A 268 -18.63 -9.02 -3.61
CA VAL A 268 -17.17 -9.21 -3.61
C VAL A 268 -16.50 -8.16 -2.70
N LEU A 269 -15.66 -8.62 -1.79
CA LEU A 269 -14.80 -7.76 -0.97
C LEU A 269 -13.56 -7.43 -1.80
N SER A 270 -13.50 -6.22 -2.35
CA SER A 270 -12.29 -5.69 -2.97
C SER A 270 -11.63 -4.66 -2.06
N LYS A 271 -10.31 -4.70 -1.94
CA LYS A 271 -9.49 -3.68 -1.29
C LYS A 271 -8.36 -3.24 -2.22
N GLN A 272 -7.91 -2.01 -1.98
CA GLN A 272 -6.95 -1.29 -2.80
C GLN A 272 -5.82 -0.85 -1.88
N PHE A 273 -4.59 -1.27 -2.19
CA PHE A 273 -3.42 -1.15 -1.34
C PHE A 273 -2.32 -0.34 -2.02
N LEU A 274 -1.66 0.49 -1.20
CA LEU A 274 -0.38 1.12 -1.51
C LEU A 274 0.69 0.47 -0.61
N LEU A 275 1.68 -0.17 -1.23
CA LEU A 275 2.82 -0.78 -0.54
C LEU A 275 4.11 -0.11 -1.01
N CYS A 276 4.96 0.28 -0.07
CA CYS A 276 6.18 1.04 -0.36
C CYS A 276 7.36 0.43 0.39
N ASN A 277 8.44 0.10 -0.31
CA ASN A 277 9.70 -0.29 0.32
C ASN A 277 10.44 0.95 0.82
N ILE A 278 10.04 1.45 2.00
CA ILE A 278 10.65 2.60 2.64
C ILE A 278 11.89 2.10 3.39
N GLY A 279 12.93 1.85 2.60
CA GLY A 279 14.24 1.42 3.09
C GLY A 279 14.74 2.35 4.19
N CYS A 280 14.51 1.96 5.44
CA CYS A 280 15.04 2.67 6.59
C CYS A 280 16.57 2.54 6.52
N MET A 281 17.24 3.59 6.05
CA MET A 281 18.70 3.69 5.97
C MET A 281 19.25 3.91 7.38
N MET A 282 19.02 2.90 8.21
CA MET A 282 19.02 3.02 9.66
C MET A 282 20.45 3.00 10.18
N PHE A 283 20.82 4.07 10.89
CA PHE A 283 21.93 4.02 11.83
C PHE A 283 21.53 3.07 12.98
N PRO A 284 22.47 2.34 13.61
CA PRO A 284 22.18 1.11 14.36
C PRO A 284 21.55 1.33 15.76
N SER A 285 20.50 2.15 15.86
CA SER A 285 19.95 2.65 17.13
C SER A 285 18.43 2.89 17.15
N CYS A 286 17.66 2.31 16.22
CA CYS A 286 16.18 2.39 16.22
C CYS A 286 15.55 0.98 16.08
N CYS A 287 15.84 0.11 17.04
CA CYS A 287 15.17 -1.17 17.29
C CYS A 287 15.06 -1.36 18.81
#